data_AF-A0A4Q4YQW3-F1
#
_entry.id   AF-A0A4Q4YQW3-F1
#
_cell.length_a   1.000
_cell.length_b   1.000
_cell.length_c   1.000
_cell.angle_alpha   90.00
_cell.angle_beta   90.00
_cell.angle_gamma   90.00
#
_symmetry.space_group_name_H-M   'P 1'
#
loop_
_entity.id
_entity.type
_entity.pdbx_description
1 polymer ?
#
loop_
_entity_poly.entity_id
_entity_poly.type
_entity_poly.pdbx_seq_one_letter_code
_entity_poly.pdbx_strand_id
1 'polypeptide(L)'
;MPNSPKRSIDVFKLPPETRAYGDPKTLAADPEVQLVVCATRVDKHYETILQSVLQGKDTYVEWPLAQNAALACELAALAREKGDKTVVGLQGWYAPAVVTVRELVESGRIGKLLSSEVRAAGGTMDRTTLPMGLKYFVDRNVGGNPFTIGFGHLFDFVQSALGEVQVEHSHLQLQRPDVKIRDVSTGKVVETVRSDVPDLIS
;
A
#
# COMPACT_ATOMS: atom_id res chain seq x y z
N MET A 1 27.54 -14.32 -1.36
CA MET A 1 26.73 -14.29 -2.60
C MET A 1 25.37 -13.71 -2.27
N PRO A 2 25.10 -12.42 -2.52
CA PRO A 2 23.80 -11.84 -2.22
C PRO A 2 22.86 -12.08 -3.41
N ASN A 3 21.64 -12.57 -3.13
CA ASN A 3 20.51 -12.75 -4.07
C ASN A 3 20.42 -14.12 -4.75
N SER A 4 20.57 -15.23 -4.03
CA SER A 4 19.95 -16.48 -4.49
C SER A 4 18.47 -16.47 -4.05
N PRO A 5 17.51 -16.80 -4.92
CA PRO A 5 16.10 -16.97 -4.55
C PRO A 5 15.90 -17.93 -3.35
N LYS A 6 16.84 -18.86 -3.15
CA LYS A 6 16.82 -19.84 -2.06
C LYS A 6 17.12 -19.25 -0.68
N ARG A 7 17.73 -18.06 -0.60
CA ARG A 7 18.03 -17.42 0.68
C ARG A 7 16.78 -17.21 1.53
N SER A 8 15.64 -16.89 0.91
CA SER A 8 14.38 -16.70 1.62
C SER A 8 13.90 -18.00 2.28
N ILE A 9 14.09 -19.14 1.60
CA ILE A 9 13.75 -20.47 2.15
C ILE A 9 14.54 -20.71 3.43
N ASP A 10 15.86 -20.46 3.41
CA ASP A 10 16.71 -20.65 4.59
C ASP A 10 16.36 -19.68 5.74
N VAL A 11 16.16 -18.40 5.43
CA VAL A 11 15.86 -17.35 6.42
C VAL A 11 14.53 -17.60 7.12
N PHE A 12 13.50 -17.97 6.36
CA PHE A 12 12.16 -18.23 6.89
C PHE A 12 11.93 -19.69 7.29
N LYS A 13 12.95 -20.55 7.15
CA LYS A 13 12.90 -21.99 7.46
C LYS A 13 11.73 -22.69 6.76
N LEU A 14 11.53 -22.38 5.48
CA LEU A 14 10.48 -22.98 4.68
C LEU A 14 10.84 -24.44 4.36
N PRO A 15 9.85 -25.30 4.05
CA PRO A 15 10.11 -26.70 3.70
C PRO A 15 11.12 -26.83 2.54
N PRO A 16 12.03 -27.83 2.54
CA PRO A 16 13.08 -27.98 1.53
C PRO A 16 12.57 -28.11 0.08
N GLU A 17 11.35 -28.60 -0.09
CA GLU A 17 10.65 -28.73 -1.37
C GLU A 17 10.10 -27.40 -1.91
N THR A 18 10.15 -26.32 -1.12
CA THR A 18 9.74 -24.98 -1.54
C THR A 18 10.54 -24.56 -2.76
N ARG A 19 9.83 -24.19 -3.84
CA ARG A 19 10.45 -23.69 -5.06
C ARG A 19 10.82 -22.22 -4.87
N ALA A 20 11.97 -21.84 -5.41
CA ALA A 20 12.42 -20.46 -5.43
C ALA A 20 12.60 -20.00 -6.88
N TYR A 21 12.02 -18.85 -7.21
CA TYR A 21 12.02 -18.30 -8.56
C TYR A 21 12.93 -17.06 -8.62
N GLY A 22 13.68 -16.94 -9.71
CA GLY A 22 14.64 -15.83 -9.91
C GLY A 22 13.98 -14.53 -10.32
N ASP A 23 12.76 -14.60 -10.85
CA ASP A 23 12.04 -13.48 -11.43
C ASP A 23 10.53 -13.76 -11.42
N PRO A 24 9.68 -12.71 -11.52
CA PRO A 24 8.23 -12.88 -11.49
C PRO A 24 7.64 -13.68 -12.67
N LYS A 25 8.30 -13.67 -13.84
CA LYS A 25 7.80 -14.37 -15.02
C LYS A 25 7.92 -15.88 -14.88
N THR A 26 9.04 -16.36 -14.31
CA THR A 26 9.22 -17.80 -14.04
C THR A 26 8.26 -18.30 -12.96
N LEU A 27 7.96 -17.48 -11.95
CA LEU A 27 6.92 -17.79 -10.95
C LEU A 27 5.53 -17.87 -11.59
N ALA A 28 5.16 -16.89 -12.42
CA ALA A 28 3.84 -16.84 -13.06
C ALA A 28 3.60 -18.00 -14.06
N ALA A 29 4.67 -18.51 -14.68
CA ALA A 29 4.60 -19.63 -15.63
C ALA A 29 4.42 -21.00 -14.96
N ASP A 30 4.60 -21.12 -13.65
CA ASP A 30 4.43 -22.38 -12.94
C ASP A 30 2.93 -22.78 -12.89
N PRO A 31 2.53 -23.94 -13.45
CA PRO A 31 1.13 -24.36 -13.46
C PRO A 31 0.60 -24.71 -12.05
N GLU A 32 1.47 -24.99 -11.08
CA GLU A 32 1.07 -25.33 -9.71
C GLU A 32 0.87 -24.11 -8.81
N VAL A 33 1.31 -22.92 -9.25
CA VAL A 33 1.03 -21.67 -8.55
C VAL A 33 -0.37 -21.19 -8.91
N GLN A 34 -1.24 -21.00 -7.93
CA GLN A 34 -2.62 -20.53 -8.13
C GLN A 34 -2.84 -19.09 -7.64
N LEU A 35 -2.17 -18.71 -6.55
CA LEU A 35 -2.24 -17.40 -5.93
C LEU A 35 -0.84 -16.80 -5.82
N VAL A 36 -0.71 -15.52 -6.18
CA VAL A 36 0.52 -14.75 -6.00
C VAL A 36 0.29 -13.61 -5.02
N VAL A 37 1.09 -13.57 -3.96
CA VAL A 37 1.05 -12.53 -2.92
C VAL A 37 2.23 -11.58 -3.11
N CYS A 38 1.95 -10.30 -3.33
CA CYS A 38 2.95 -9.25 -3.49
C CYS A 38 2.99 -8.35 -2.25
N ALA A 39 4.09 -8.45 -1.51
CA ALA A 39 4.40 -7.63 -0.33
C ALA A 39 5.80 -6.97 -0.47
N THR A 40 6.17 -6.60 -1.70
CA THR A 40 7.42 -5.86 -1.96
C THR A 40 7.20 -4.37 -1.69
N ARG A 41 8.17 -3.52 -2.02
CA ARG A 41 7.93 -2.07 -2.05
C ARG A 41 7.00 -1.73 -3.21
N VAL A 42 6.15 -0.71 -3.06
CA VAL A 42 5.08 -0.37 -4.01
C VAL A 42 5.56 -0.01 -5.43
N ASP A 43 6.74 0.60 -5.58
CA ASP A 43 7.38 0.85 -6.89
C ASP A 43 7.79 -0.44 -7.62
N LYS A 44 7.68 -1.59 -6.95
CA LYS A 44 7.93 -2.91 -7.50
C LYS A 44 6.67 -3.74 -7.71
N HIS A 45 5.51 -3.29 -7.22
CA HIS A 45 4.26 -4.06 -7.32
C HIS A 45 3.89 -4.37 -8.76
N TYR A 46 3.87 -3.35 -9.62
CA TYR A 46 3.44 -3.51 -11.02
C TYR A 46 4.32 -4.51 -11.78
N GLU A 47 5.65 -4.35 -11.74
CA GLU A 47 6.57 -5.28 -12.41
C GLU A 47 6.53 -6.70 -11.81
N THR A 48 6.22 -6.81 -10.51
CA THR A 48 6.13 -8.09 -9.81
C THR A 48 4.84 -8.84 -10.15
N ILE A 49 3.71 -8.15 -10.28
CA ILE A 49 2.40 -8.79 -10.37
C ILE A 49 1.87 -8.94 -11.80
N LEU A 50 2.31 -8.08 -12.74
CA LEU A 50 1.78 -8.03 -14.10
C LEU A 50 1.78 -9.40 -14.79
N GLN A 51 2.89 -10.15 -14.69
CA GLN A 51 2.97 -11.46 -15.35
C GLN A 51 1.99 -12.47 -14.75
N SER A 52 1.76 -12.43 -13.45
CA SER A 52 0.81 -13.32 -12.77
C SER A 52 -0.62 -13.02 -13.19
N VAL A 53 -0.98 -11.73 -13.29
CA VAL A 53 -2.29 -11.29 -13.83
C VAL A 53 -2.44 -11.74 -15.29
N LEU A 54 -1.44 -11.51 -16.14
CA LEU A 54 -1.54 -11.91 -17.56
C LEU A 54 -1.72 -13.43 -17.76
N GLN A 55 -1.21 -14.23 -16.82
CA GLN A 55 -1.32 -15.70 -16.79
C GLN A 55 -2.60 -16.21 -16.12
N GLY A 56 -3.49 -15.31 -15.67
CA GLY A 56 -4.75 -15.71 -15.08
C GLY A 56 -4.65 -16.21 -13.64
N LYS A 57 -3.64 -15.76 -12.87
CA LYS A 57 -3.43 -16.19 -11.49
C LYS A 57 -4.22 -15.29 -10.54
N ASP A 58 -4.77 -15.87 -9.47
CA ASP A 58 -5.33 -15.06 -8.39
C ASP A 58 -4.20 -14.23 -7.76
N THR A 59 -4.51 -13.01 -7.32
CA THR A 59 -3.50 -12.10 -6.77
C THR A 59 -3.95 -11.42 -5.48
N TYR A 60 -3.00 -11.29 -4.55
CA TYR A 60 -3.11 -10.38 -3.42
C TYR A 60 -1.95 -9.39 -3.52
N VAL A 61 -2.23 -8.09 -3.47
CA VAL A 61 -1.20 -7.04 -3.52
C VAL A 61 -1.39 -6.09 -2.34
N GLU A 62 -0.34 -5.88 -1.56
CA GLU A 62 -0.37 -4.88 -0.48
C GLU A 62 -0.71 -3.47 -1.00
N TRP A 63 -1.34 -2.65 -0.16
CA TRP A 63 -1.63 -1.25 -0.52
C TRP A 63 -0.37 -0.38 -0.41
N PRO A 64 -0.15 0.58 -1.34
CA PRO A 64 -0.93 0.87 -2.54
C PRO A 64 -0.73 -0.14 -3.67
N LEU A 65 -1.76 -0.34 -4.49
CA LEU A 65 -1.75 -1.36 -5.56
C LEU A 65 -0.59 -1.18 -6.55
N ALA A 66 -0.28 0.06 -6.91
CA ALA A 66 0.85 0.42 -7.78
C ALA A 66 1.35 1.82 -7.42
N GLN A 67 2.49 2.22 -8.01
CA GLN A 67 3.12 3.52 -7.75
C GLN A 67 2.27 4.73 -8.19
N ASN A 68 1.28 4.54 -9.07
CA ASN A 68 0.35 5.58 -9.49
C ASN A 68 -1.00 4.99 -9.94
N ALA A 69 -2.00 5.87 -10.05
CA ALA A 69 -3.37 5.49 -10.40
C ALA A 69 -3.48 4.88 -11.80
N ALA A 70 -2.72 5.36 -12.79
CA ALA A 70 -2.80 4.84 -14.16
C ALA A 70 -2.41 3.35 -14.21
N LEU A 71 -1.29 2.99 -13.56
CA LEU A 71 -0.83 1.61 -13.48
C LEU A 71 -1.76 0.74 -12.63
N ALA A 72 -2.32 1.28 -11.55
CA ALA A 72 -3.32 0.58 -10.74
C ALA A 72 -4.60 0.26 -11.54
N CYS A 73 -5.10 1.24 -12.32
CA CYS A 73 -6.24 1.07 -13.20
C CYS A 73 -5.97 0.05 -14.31
N GLU A 74 -4.77 0.06 -14.88
CA GLU A 74 -4.35 -0.91 -15.89
C GLU A 74 -4.36 -2.34 -15.31
N LEU A 75 -3.75 -2.56 -14.14
CA LEU A 75 -3.76 -3.87 -13.47
C LEU A 75 -5.19 -4.34 -13.19
N ALA A 76 -6.05 -3.44 -12.69
CA ALA A 76 -7.44 -3.77 -12.41
C ALA A 76 -8.23 -4.12 -13.68
N ALA A 77 -7.96 -3.45 -14.80
CA ALA A 77 -8.58 -3.74 -16.09
C ALA A 77 -8.12 -5.09 -16.64
N LEU A 78 -6.81 -5.37 -16.60
CA LEU A 78 -6.24 -6.65 -17.05
C LEU A 78 -6.76 -7.83 -16.21
N ALA A 79 -6.80 -7.69 -14.88
CA ALA A 79 -7.35 -8.73 -14.01
C ALA A 79 -8.83 -9.03 -14.32
N ARG A 80 -9.61 -7.98 -14.61
CA ARG A 80 -11.02 -8.12 -15.02
C ARG A 80 -11.17 -8.83 -16.37
N GLU A 81 -10.30 -8.53 -17.33
CA GLU A 81 -10.28 -9.21 -18.64
C GLU A 81 -9.95 -10.70 -18.50
N LYS A 82 -9.04 -11.05 -17.59
CA LYS A 82 -8.61 -12.44 -17.36
C LYS A 82 -9.60 -13.24 -16.53
N GLY A 83 -10.41 -12.58 -15.71
CA GLY A 83 -11.37 -13.21 -14.82
C GLY A 83 -10.77 -13.69 -13.50
N ASP A 84 -9.61 -13.14 -13.13
CA ASP A 84 -8.85 -13.54 -11.94
C ASP A 84 -9.48 -12.96 -10.67
N LYS A 85 -9.33 -13.65 -9.53
CA LYS A 85 -9.71 -13.08 -8.24
C LYS A 85 -8.57 -12.25 -7.71
N THR A 86 -8.85 -10.99 -7.39
CA THR A 86 -7.85 -10.06 -6.89
C THR A 86 -8.25 -9.49 -5.54
N VAL A 87 -7.25 -9.28 -4.68
CA VAL A 87 -7.39 -8.63 -3.38
C VAL A 87 -6.31 -7.56 -3.26
N VAL A 88 -6.69 -6.40 -2.74
CA VAL A 88 -5.75 -5.36 -2.33
C VAL A 88 -5.70 -5.33 -0.81
N GLY A 89 -4.52 -5.14 -0.23
CA GLY A 89 -4.29 -5.06 1.22
C GLY A 89 -4.93 -3.84 1.87
N LEU A 90 -6.26 -3.81 1.95
CA LEU A 90 -7.08 -2.80 2.61
C LEU A 90 -7.70 -3.39 3.88
N GLN A 91 -6.85 -3.93 4.75
CA GLN A 91 -7.22 -4.71 5.93
C GLN A 91 -8.09 -3.96 6.94
N GLY A 92 -8.07 -2.62 6.93
CA GLY A 92 -8.85 -1.84 7.90
C GLY A 92 -10.36 -1.89 7.70
N TRP A 93 -10.86 -2.43 6.58
CA TRP A 93 -12.27 -2.81 6.43
C TRP A 93 -12.76 -3.76 7.53
N TYR A 94 -11.83 -4.52 8.14
CA TYR A 94 -12.10 -5.48 9.20
C TYR A 94 -11.67 -4.96 10.59
N ALA A 95 -11.19 -3.72 10.70
CA ALA A 95 -10.89 -3.13 11.99
C ALA A 95 -12.18 -3.01 12.82
N PRO A 96 -12.21 -3.45 14.10
CA PRO A 96 -13.44 -3.47 14.91
C PRO A 96 -14.17 -2.13 14.96
N ALA A 97 -13.44 -1.02 15.02
CA ALA A 97 -14.03 0.32 15.01
C ALA A 97 -14.74 0.64 13.67
N VAL A 98 -14.13 0.29 12.53
CA VAL A 98 -14.71 0.52 11.20
C VAL A 98 -15.96 -0.34 11.01
N VAL A 99 -15.87 -1.62 11.38
CA VAL A 99 -17.01 -2.55 11.33
C VAL A 99 -18.15 -2.06 12.21
N THR A 100 -17.86 -1.63 13.44
CA THR A 100 -18.89 -1.12 14.37
C THR A 100 -19.58 0.12 13.82
N VAL A 101 -18.84 1.07 13.25
CA VAL A 101 -19.43 2.27 12.64
C VAL A 101 -20.32 1.89 11.47
N ARG A 102 -19.84 1.00 10.58
CA ARG A 102 -20.62 0.50 9.44
C ARG A 102 -21.94 -0.14 9.91
N GLU A 103 -21.89 -1.06 10.87
CA GLU A 103 -23.08 -1.74 11.39
C GLU A 103 -24.08 -0.77 12.04
N LEU A 104 -23.60 0.25 12.76
CA LEU A 104 -24.47 1.28 13.35
C LEU A 104 -25.19 2.13 12.30
N VAL A 105 -24.50 2.45 11.19
CA VAL A 105 -25.07 3.18 10.06
C VAL A 105 -26.06 2.30 9.30
N GLU A 106 -25.66 1.09 8.91
CA GLU A 106 -26.47 0.15 8.12
C GLU A 106 -27.74 -0.31 8.85
N SER A 107 -27.65 -0.54 10.17
CA SER A 107 -28.81 -0.92 10.98
C SER A 107 -29.80 0.22 11.23
N GLY A 108 -29.45 1.46 10.88
CA GLY A 108 -30.26 2.65 11.17
C GLY A 108 -30.33 3.00 12.66
N ARG A 109 -29.48 2.40 13.51
CA ARG A 109 -29.51 2.59 14.97
C ARG A 109 -29.22 4.02 15.42
N ILE A 110 -28.48 4.78 14.60
CA ILE A 110 -28.19 6.20 14.83
C ILE A 110 -29.14 7.15 14.05
N GLY A 111 -30.16 6.61 13.38
CA GLY A 111 -31.03 7.35 12.49
C GLY A 111 -30.36 7.72 11.16
N LYS A 112 -30.83 8.79 10.52
CA LYS A 112 -30.26 9.29 9.26
C LYS A 112 -28.91 9.95 9.55
N LEU A 113 -27.83 9.46 8.92
CA LEU A 113 -26.54 10.13 8.93
C LEU A 113 -26.66 11.50 8.23
N LEU A 114 -26.40 12.58 8.98
CA LEU A 114 -26.47 13.95 8.46
C LEU A 114 -25.10 14.50 8.09
N SER A 115 -24.07 14.15 8.86
CA SER A 115 -22.69 14.60 8.65
C SER A 115 -21.70 13.69 9.37
N SER A 116 -20.45 13.73 8.92
CA SER A 116 -19.30 13.09 9.55
C SER A 116 -18.10 14.02 9.50
N GLU A 117 -17.29 14.04 10.56
CA GLU A 117 -16.02 14.74 10.59
C GLU A 117 -14.92 13.75 10.93
N VAL A 118 -13.81 13.81 10.18
CA VAL A 118 -12.68 12.91 10.36
C VAL A 118 -11.44 13.75 10.55
N ARG A 119 -10.74 13.54 11.67
CA ARG A 119 -9.45 14.15 11.96
C ARG A 119 -8.46 13.04 12.27
N ALA A 120 -7.32 13.06 11.60
CA ALA A 120 -6.26 12.10 11.81
C ALA A 120 -4.90 12.80 11.85
N ALA A 121 -3.99 12.20 12.61
CA ALA A 121 -2.59 12.55 12.62
C ALA A 121 -1.79 11.24 12.62
N GLY A 122 -0.70 11.21 11.88
CA GLY A 122 0.08 9.98 11.70
C GLY A 122 1.12 10.14 10.61
N GLY A 123 1.49 9.02 10.00
CA GLY A 123 2.59 8.94 9.05
C GLY A 123 3.81 8.32 9.73
N THR A 124 4.72 9.14 10.25
CA THR A 124 5.92 8.63 10.92
C THR A 124 6.07 9.23 12.32
N MET A 125 6.98 8.65 13.12
CA MET A 125 7.19 9.05 14.53
C MET A 125 7.77 10.47 14.68
N ASP A 126 8.32 11.05 13.63
CA ASP A 126 8.90 12.38 13.61
C ASP A 126 8.41 13.13 12.36
N ARG A 127 8.10 14.41 12.50
CA ARG A 127 7.55 15.23 11.40
C ARG A 127 8.59 15.71 10.40
N THR A 128 9.87 15.62 10.74
CA THR A 128 10.99 16.17 9.94
C THR A 128 12.17 15.24 9.83
N THR A 129 12.09 14.02 10.38
CA THR A 129 13.16 13.03 10.31
C THR A 129 12.62 11.65 9.92
N LEU A 130 13.23 11.02 8.93
CA LEU A 130 12.92 9.65 8.52
C LEU A 130 14.13 8.73 8.74
N PRO A 131 13.92 7.46 9.10
CA PRO A 131 15.00 6.48 9.02
C PRO A 131 15.40 6.25 7.55
N MET A 132 16.67 5.91 7.30
CA MET A 132 17.20 5.67 5.96
C MET A 132 16.36 4.68 5.14
N GLY A 133 15.86 3.62 5.76
CA GLY A 133 14.99 2.64 5.11
C GLY A 133 13.65 3.19 4.59
N LEU A 134 13.20 4.35 5.10
CA LEU A 134 11.99 5.04 4.67
C LEU A 134 12.29 6.33 3.90
N LYS A 135 13.53 6.57 3.46
CA LYS A 135 13.89 7.76 2.66
C LYS A 135 12.95 7.97 1.47
N TYR A 136 12.47 6.89 0.86
CA TYR A 136 11.57 6.93 -0.29
C TYR A 136 10.20 7.56 -0.01
N PHE A 137 9.78 7.72 1.26
CA PHE A 137 8.51 8.38 1.62
C PHE A 137 8.42 9.85 1.21
N VAL A 138 9.55 10.46 0.84
CA VAL A 138 9.62 11.87 0.41
C VAL A 138 9.53 12.05 -1.11
N ASP A 139 9.48 10.95 -1.87
CA ASP A 139 9.42 10.94 -3.33
C ASP A 139 8.08 10.37 -3.80
N ARG A 140 7.25 11.24 -4.39
CA ARG A 140 5.92 10.90 -4.91
C ARG A 140 5.98 9.83 -5.98
N ASN A 141 7.04 9.75 -6.78
CA ASN A 141 7.14 8.82 -7.92
C ASN A 141 7.26 7.37 -7.47
N VAL A 142 7.73 7.14 -6.24
CA VAL A 142 7.77 5.80 -5.64
C VAL A 142 6.36 5.31 -5.32
N GLY A 143 5.41 6.23 -5.08
CA GLY A 143 4.01 5.94 -4.82
C GLY A 143 3.70 5.40 -3.42
N GLY A 144 4.71 5.19 -2.57
CA GLY A 144 4.56 4.76 -1.18
C GLY A 144 5.03 5.85 -0.24
N ASN A 145 4.08 6.55 0.37
CA ASN A 145 4.35 7.73 1.19
C ASN A 145 3.20 8.02 2.17
N PRO A 146 3.34 8.97 3.11
CA PRO A 146 2.31 9.26 4.11
C PRO A 146 0.94 9.64 3.53
N PHE A 147 0.90 10.23 2.32
CA PHE A 147 -0.35 10.55 1.65
C PHE A 147 -1.03 9.31 1.09
N THR A 148 -0.35 8.59 0.20
CA THR A 148 -0.90 7.39 -0.47
C THR A 148 -1.17 6.25 0.52
N ILE A 149 -0.32 6.06 1.53
CA ILE A 149 -0.50 5.01 2.55
C ILE A 149 -1.41 5.52 3.67
N GLY A 150 -0.98 6.56 4.39
CA GLY A 150 -1.66 7.01 5.61
C GLY A 150 -3.03 7.60 5.34
N PHE A 151 -3.11 8.64 4.50
CA PHE A 151 -4.39 9.22 4.11
C PHE A 151 -5.21 8.26 3.25
N GLY A 152 -4.58 7.51 2.33
CA GLY A 152 -5.28 6.52 1.50
C GLY A 152 -6.04 5.48 2.33
N HIS A 153 -5.40 4.87 3.33
CA HIS A 153 -6.09 3.94 4.24
C HIS A 153 -7.20 4.63 5.04
N LEU A 154 -6.95 5.82 5.59
CA LEU A 154 -7.97 6.57 6.33
C LEU A 154 -9.21 6.82 5.45
N PHE A 155 -8.99 7.30 4.23
CA PHE A 155 -10.04 7.62 3.28
C PHE A 155 -10.84 6.38 2.89
N ASP A 156 -10.16 5.26 2.68
CA ASP A 156 -10.78 3.95 2.44
C ASP A 156 -11.62 3.47 3.64
N PHE A 157 -11.17 3.66 4.89
CA PHE A 157 -11.94 3.29 6.08
C PHE A 157 -13.24 4.09 6.18
N VAL A 158 -13.18 5.39 5.86
CA VAL A 158 -14.35 6.27 5.84
C VAL A 158 -15.33 5.80 4.77
N GLN A 159 -14.86 5.52 3.57
CA GLN A 159 -15.73 5.03 2.49
C GLN A 159 -16.34 3.66 2.82
N SER A 160 -15.56 2.75 3.39
CA SER A 160 -16.06 1.44 3.81
C SER A 160 -17.12 1.55 4.90
N ALA A 161 -17.07 2.56 5.78
CA ALA A 161 -18.02 2.70 6.89
C ALA A 161 -19.25 3.55 6.53
N LEU A 162 -19.09 4.57 5.69
CA LEU A 162 -20.11 5.59 5.44
C LEU A 162 -20.63 5.60 3.99
N GLY A 163 -20.02 4.83 3.08
CA GLY A 163 -20.33 4.81 1.65
C GLY A 163 -19.37 5.65 0.80
N GLU A 164 -19.56 5.62 -0.52
CA GLU A 164 -18.72 6.32 -1.48
C GLU A 164 -18.71 7.85 -1.23
N VAL A 165 -17.51 8.44 -1.21
CA VAL A 165 -17.32 9.88 -0.96
C VAL A 165 -17.07 10.59 -2.28
N GLN A 166 -17.84 11.65 -2.54
CA GLN A 166 -17.56 12.60 -3.61
C GLN A 166 -16.74 13.77 -3.06
N VAL A 167 -15.64 14.10 -3.72
CA VAL A 167 -14.74 15.18 -3.29
C VAL A 167 -15.01 16.43 -4.13
N GLU A 168 -15.60 17.45 -3.49
CA GLU A 168 -15.82 18.76 -4.13
C GLU A 168 -14.62 19.70 -3.99
N HIS A 169 -13.96 19.66 -2.84
CA HIS A 169 -12.83 20.50 -2.49
C HIS A 169 -11.75 19.68 -1.80
N SER A 170 -10.49 19.99 -2.09
CA SER A 170 -9.33 19.41 -1.43
C SER A 170 -8.20 20.43 -1.36
N HIS A 171 -7.54 20.54 -0.21
CA HIS A 171 -6.33 21.33 -0.06
C HIS A 171 -5.18 20.44 0.39
N LEU A 172 -4.11 20.41 -0.42
CA LEU A 172 -2.89 19.70 -0.14
C LEU A 172 -1.78 20.71 0.13
N GLN A 173 -1.08 20.57 1.25
CA GLN A 173 0.05 21.42 1.60
C GLN A 173 1.30 20.58 1.84
N LEU A 174 2.45 21.19 1.54
CA LEU A 174 3.76 20.72 1.98
C LEU A 174 4.36 21.78 2.90
N GLN A 175 4.13 21.61 4.20
CA GLN A 175 4.57 22.55 5.23
C GLN A 175 6.02 22.31 5.65
N ARG A 176 6.52 21.08 5.54
CA ARG A 176 7.88 20.68 5.94
C ARG A 176 8.62 20.02 4.78
N PRO A 177 9.12 20.82 3.80
CA PRO A 177 9.77 20.27 2.63
C PRO A 177 11.12 19.63 2.94
N ASP A 178 11.87 20.12 3.94
CA ASP A 178 13.22 19.60 4.22
C ASP A 178 13.18 18.53 5.31
N VAL A 179 13.49 17.29 4.92
CA VAL A 179 13.41 16.09 5.77
C VAL A 179 14.80 15.52 6.01
N LYS A 180 15.18 15.35 7.28
CA LYS A 180 16.43 14.74 7.69
C LYS A 180 16.36 13.23 7.55
N ILE A 181 17.37 12.61 6.97
CA ILE A 181 17.49 11.16 6.90
C ILE A 181 18.45 10.70 7.99
N ARG A 182 17.99 9.83 8.87
CA ARG A 182 18.74 9.29 10.00
C ARG A 182 19.14 7.84 9.74
N ASP A 183 20.41 7.54 9.97
CA ASP A 183 20.88 6.17 10.09
C ASP A 183 20.45 5.62 11.46
N VAL A 184 19.64 4.56 11.46
CA VAL A 184 19.08 3.96 12.67
C VAL A 184 20.16 3.30 13.53
N SER A 185 21.25 2.81 12.91
CA SER A 185 22.32 2.12 13.63
C SER A 185 23.23 3.07 14.40
N THR A 186 23.49 4.26 13.84
CA THR A 186 24.38 5.27 14.45
C THR A 186 23.62 6.39 15.15
N GLY A 187 22.32 6.54 14.89
CA GLY A 187 21.48 7.63 15.37
C GLY A 187 21.75 8.98 14.71
N LYS A 188 22.71 9.06 13.77
CA LYS A 188 23.15 10.31 13.14
C LYS A 188 22.30 10.65 11.91
N VAL A 189 22.09 11.94 11.70
CA VAL A 189 21.57 12.46 10.42
C VAL A 189 22.68 12.36 9.39
N VAL A 190 22.39 11.68 8.27
CA VAL A 190 23.34 11.45 7.19
C VAL A 190 23.16 12.43 6.03
N GLU A 191 21.94 12.91 5.81
CA GLU A 191 21.61 13.91 4.79
C GLU A 191 20.28 14.60 5.13
N THR A 192 19.98 15.70 4.43
CA THR A 192 18.66 16.32 4.39
C THR A 192 18.19 16.31 2.94
N VAL A 193 16.98 15.82 2.72
CA VAL A 193 16.36 15.70 1.40
C VAL A 193 15.09 16.53 1.33
N ARG A 194 14.77 17.04 0.14
CA ARG A 194 13.54 17.80 -0.09
C ARG A 194 12.42 16.87 -0.52
N SER A 195 11.32 16.86 0.23
CA SER A 195 10.09 16.13 -0.08
C SER A 195 9.29 16.84 -1.17
N ASP A 196 8.59 16.06 -2.00
CA ASP A 196 7.53 16.53 -2.90
C ASP A 196 6.15 15.94 -2.54
N VAL A 197 6.04 15.25 -1.39
CA VAL A 197 4.82 14.62 -0.89
C VAL A 197 4.09 15.55 0.08
N PRO A 198 2.79 15.82 -0.09
CA PRO A 198 2.00 16.60 0.86
C PRO A 198 2.04 16.03 2.29
N ASP A 199 2.15 16.90 3.30
CA ASP A 199 2.20 16.54 4.72
C ASP A 199 0.99 17.07 5.52
N LEU A 200 0.08 17.80 4.87
CA LEU A 200 -1.21 18.22 5.41
C LEU A 200 -2.29 18.16 4.33
N ILE A 201 -3.44 17.57 4.69
CA ILE A 201 -4.63 17.40 3.86
C ILE A 201 -5.83 17.94 4.65
N SER A 202 -6.65 18.75 4.00
CA SER A 202 -7.91 19.28 4.56
C SER A 202 -8.97 19.47 3.48
#